data_AF-F0ZMC4-F1
#
_entry.id   AF-F0ZMC4-F1
#
_cell.length_a   1.000
_cell.length_b   1.000
_cell.length_c   1.000
_cell.angle_alpha   90.00
_cell.angle_beta   90.00
_cell.angle_gamma   90.00
#
_symmetry.space_group_name_H-M   'P 1'
#
loop_
_entity.id
_entity.type
_entity.pdbx_description
1 polymer ?
#
loop_
_entity_poly.entity_id
_entity_poly.type
_entity_poly.pdbx_seq_one_letter_code
_entity_poly.pdbx_strand_id
1 'polypeptide(L)'
;MIIKEFNSRSIRNVRSSGISTDLLENFFINNPYPSREDIRNLAFRYQVEEIKIKNWFKGKRDRLKTKNRKTLIKDTRMNIRFILNNN
;
A
#
# COMPACT_ATOMS: atom_id res chain seq x y z
N MET A 1 -22.78 -20.45 -14.50
CA MET A 1 -21.96 -19.38 -13.88
C MET A 1 -20.56 -19.50 -14.47
N ILE A 2 -20.28 -18.75 -15.55
CA ILE A 2 -19.01 -18.85 -16.28
C ILE A 2 -17.96 -18.07 -15.47
N ILE A 3 -17.05 -18.80 -14.84
CA ILE A 3 -15.81 -18.22 -14.32
C ILE A 3 -15.02 -17.81 -15.57
N LYS A 4 -15.03 -16.52 -15.90
CA LYS A 4 -14.12 -15.97 -16.91
C LYS A 4 -12.71 -16.32 -16.46
N GLU A 5 -12.01 -17.07 -17.29
CA GLU A 5 -10.64 -17.50 -17.10
C GLU A 5 -9.75 -16.25 -17.04
N PHE A 6 -9.52 -15.75 -15.83
CA PHE A 6 -8.76 -14.53 -15.59
C PHE A 6 -7.28 -14.85 -15.77
N ASN A 7 -6.74 -14.51 -16.94
CA ASN A 7 -5.35 -14.78 -17.31
C ASN A 7 -4.36 -14.07 -16.38
N SER A 8 -3.78 -14.85 -15.47
CA SER A 8 -2.93 -14.42 -14.35
C SER A 8 -1.57 -13.81 -14.75
N ARG A 9 -1.20 -13.82 -16.03
CA ARG A 9 0.14 -13.44 -16.48
C ARG A 9 0.34 -11.95 -16.76
N SER A 10 -0.73 -11.15 -16.93
CA SER A 10 -0.57 -9.77 -17.44
C SER A 10 -0.59 -8.65 -16.40
N ILE A 11 -1.12 -8.83 -15.19
CA ILE A 11 -1.31 -7.68 -14.28
C ILE A 11 -0.32 -7.70 -13.11
N ARG A 12 0.92 -7.25 -13.40
CA ARG A 12 2.00 -7.10 -12.40
C ARG A 12 1.70 -6.09 -11.29
N ASN A 13 0.75 -5.18 -11.48
CA ASN A 13 0.44 -4.11 -10.51
C ASN A 13 -1.07 -3.98 -10.28
N VAL A 14 -1.50 -3.96 -9.01
CA VAL A 14 -2.89 -3.62 -8.59
C VAL A 14 -3.35 -2.28 -9.19
N ARG A 15 -2.41 -1.35 -9.38
CA ARG A 15 -2.64 -0.06 -10.05
C ARG A 15 -2.99 -0.17 -11.54
N SER A 16 -2.55 -1.24 -12.21
CA SER A 16 -2.90 -1.56 -13.60
C SER A 16 -4.16 -2.42 -13.71
N SER A 17 -4.70 -2.92 -12.60
CA SER A 17 -5.93 -3.73 -12.55
C SER A 17 -7.21 -2.89 -12.55
N GLY A 18 -7.13 -1.55 -12.54
CA GLY A 18 -8.32 -0.68 -12.42
C GLY A 18 -9.02 -0.76 -11.07
N ILE A 19 -8.40 -1.39 -10.06
CA ILE A 19 -8.95 -1.50 -8.71
C ILE A 19 -8.88 -0.13 -8.06
N SER A 20 -10.05 0.48 -7.80
CA SER A 20 -10.13 1.69 -6.97
C SER A 20 -9.44 1.39 -5.64
N THR A 21 -8.40 2.15 -5.35
CA THR A 21 -7.60 2.00 -4.13
C THR A 21 -8.33 2.48 -2.89
N ASP A 22 -9.43 3.20 -3.04
CA ASP A 22 -10.06 3.99 -1.98
C ASP A 22 -10.61 3.12 -0.86
N LEU A 23 -11.23 1.97 -1.19
CA LEU A 23 -11.76 1.07 -0.17
C LEU A 23 -10.68 0.20 0.48
N LEU A 24 -9.56 -0.07 -0.21
CA LEU A 24 -8.36 -0.66 0.43
C LEU A 24 -7.69 0.36 1.36
N GLU A 25 -7.68 1.63 0.99
CA GLU A 25 -7.17 2.72 1.83
C GLU A 25 -8.04 2.92 3.08
N ASN A 26 -9.36 2.93 2.94
CA ASN A 26 -10.28 3.01 4.08
C ASN A 26 -10.12 1.81 5.02
N PHE A 27 -9.97 0.60 4.48
CA PHE A 27 -9.68 -0.57 5.30
C PHE A 27 -8.32 -0.45 5.99
N PHE A 28 -7.29 0.02 5.28
CA PHE A 28 -5.94 0.16 5.81
C PHE A 28 -5.86 1.12 7.00
N ILE A 29 -6.66 2.20 7.01
CA ILE A 29 -6.71 3.14 8.13
C ILE A 29 -7.08 2.44 9.44
N ASN A 30 -8.05 1.52 9.38
CA ASN A 30 -8.54 0.80 10.55
C ASN A 30 -7.72 -0.47 10.85
N ASN A 31 -7.22 -1.16 9.81
CA ASN A 31 -6.48 -2.40 9.96
C ASN A 31 -5.33 -2.52 8.94
N PRO A 32 -4.12 -2.02 9.28
CA PRO A 32 -2.93 -2.10 8.43
C PRO A 32 -2.36 -3.52 8.24
N TYR A 33 -2.80 -4.48 9.07
CA TYR A 33 -2.36 -5.86 9.11
C TYR A 33 -3.58 -6.79 9.05
N PRO A 34 -4.26 -6.87 7.89
CA PRO A 34 -5.45 -7.68 7.72
C PRO A 34 -5.17 -9.15 8.04
N SER A 35 -6.15 -9.82 8.67
CA SER A 35 -6.11 -11.26 8.89
C SER A 35 -6.24 -12.02 7.56
N ARG A 36 -6.02 -13.35 7.59
CA ARG A 36 -6.22 -14.19 6.39
C ARG A 36 -7.66 -14.14 5.89
N GLU A 37 -8.63 -14.06 6.80
CA GLU A 37 -10.04 -13.96 6.47
C GLU A 37 -10.37 -12.60 5.82
N ASP A 38 -9.84 -11.51 6.38
CA ASP A 38 -9.99 -10.18 5.78
C ASP A 38 -9.39 -10.11 4.37
N ILE A 39 -8.21 -10.71 4.19
CA ILE A 39 -7.55 -10.79 2.88
C ILE A 39 -8.43 -11.53 1.87
N ARG A 40 -9.04 -12.66 2.27
CA ARG A 40 -9.93 -13.44 1.42
C ARG A 40 -11.21 -12.67 1.08
N ASN A 41 -11.80 -12.00 2.06
CA ASN A 41 -13.00 -11.19 1.87
C ASN A 41 -12.73 -10.02 0.93
N LEU A 42 -11.58 -9.35 1.07
CA LEU A 42 -11.15 -8.29 0.15
C LEU A 42 -10.88 -8.85 -1.24
N ALA A 43 -10.14 -9.97 -1.36
CA ALA A 43 -9.87 -10.64 -2.62
C ALA A 43 -11.17 -10.99 -3.38
N PHE A 44 -12.16 -11.54 -2.68
CA PHE A 44 -13.47 -11.84 -3.24
C PHE A 44 -14.20 -10.56 -3.70
N ARG A 45 -14.28 -9.53 -2.85
CA ARG A 45 -14.95 -8.25 -3.17
C ARG A 45 -14.34 -7.55 -4.39
N TYR A 46 -13.02 -7.59 -4.52
CA TYR A 46 -12.29 -6.99 -5.63
C TYR A 46 -12.10 -7.92 -6.82
N GLN A 47 -12.61 -9.16 -6.74
CA GLN A 47 -12.42 -10.21 -7.75
C GLN A 47 -10.95 -10.39 -8.15
N VAL A 48 -10.07 -10.33 -7.16
CA VAL A 48 -8.62 -10.45 -7.34
C VAL A 48 -8.06 -11.53 -6.44
N GLU A 49 -6.86 -11.99 -6.75
CA GLU A 49 -6.18 -12.99 -5.96
C GLU A 49 -5.72 -12.44 -4.59
N GLU A 50 -5.80 -13.26 -3.54
CA GLU A 50 -5.33 -12.92 -2.18
C GLU A 50 -3.89 -12.36 -2.17
N ILE A 51 -3.01 -12.87 -3.05
CA ILE A 51 -1.62 -12.41 -3.15
C ILE A 51 -1.52 -10.94 -3.55
N LYS A 52 -2.46 -10.43 -4.35
CA LYS A 52 -2.49 -9.02 -4.78
C LYS A 52 -2.83 -8.11 -3.63
N ILE A 53 -3.82 -8.52 -2.82
CA ILE A 53 -4.18 -7.82 -1.59
C ILE A 53 -2.98 -7.83 -0.63
N LYS A 54 -2.37 -9.00 -0.37
CA LYS A 54 -1.16 -9.10 0.48
C LYS A 54 -0.04 -8.15 0.03
N ASN A 55 0.27 -8.16 -1.27
CA ASN A 55 1.31 -7.30 -1.84
C ASN A 55 0.97 -5.81 -1.76
N TRP A 56 -0.30 -5.45 -1.93
CA TRP A 56 -0.76 -4.07 -1.76
C TRP A 56 -0.55 -3.59 -0.32
N PHE A 57 -0.98 -4.36 0.68
CA PHE A 57 -0.79 -4.03 2.10
C PHE A 57 0.69 -3.94 2.47
N LYS A 58 1.52 -4.89 1.99
CA LYS A 58 2.97 -4.85 2.16
C LYS A 58 3.57 -3.57 1.57
N GLY A 59 3.28 -3.28 0.30
CA GLY A 59 3.77 -2.11 -0.40
C GLY A 59 3.31 -0.79 0.22
N LYS A 60 2.07 -0.72 0.72
CA LYS A 60 1.54 0.46 1.43
C LYS A 60 2.33 0.72 2.72
N ARG A 61 2.61 -0.32 3.52
CA ARG A 61 3.45 -0.20 4.73
C ARG A 61 4.89 0.24 4.41
N ASP A 62 5.49 -0.32 3.37
CA ASP A 62 6.87 0.01 2.97
C ASP A 62 6.98 1.48 2.50
N ARG A 63 5.96 1.97 1.80
CA ARG A 63 5.84 3.39 1.41
C ARG A 63 5.66 4.30 2.63
N LEU A 64 4.86 3.89 3.62
CA LEU A 64 4.71 4.62 4.89
C LEU A 64 6.06 4.75 5.63
N LYS A 65 6.79 3.64 5.79
CA LYS A 65 8.13 3.62 6.41
C LYS A 65 9.10 4.53 5.68
N THR A 66 9.08 4.51 4.35
CA THR A 66 9.97 5.35 3.53
C THR A 66 9.59 6.83 3.60
N LYS A 67 8.30 7.17 3.66
CA LYS A 67 7.83 8.54 3.85
C LYS A 67 8.30 9.10 5.20
N ASN A 68 8.14 8.33 6.28
CA ASN A 68 8.58 8.74 7.62
C ASN A 68 10.11 8.90 7.71
N ARG A 69 10.89 8.06 7.01
CA ARG A 69 12.35 8.26 6.94
C ARG A 69 12.74 9.55 6.20
N LYS A 70 12.05 9.88 5.09
CA LYS A 70 12.32 11.11 4.33
C LYS A 70 11.94 12.36 5.11
N THR A 71 10.87 12.34 5.88
CA THR A 71 10.49 13.48 6.75
C THR A 71 11.52 13.68 7.85
N LEU A 72 11.93 12.61 8.55
CA LEU A 72 12.97 12.69 9.59
C LEU A 72 14.28 13.27 9.04
N ILE A 73 14.76 12.81 7.88
CA ILE A 73 15.99 13.34 7.27
C ILE A 73 15.84 14.81 6.87
N LYS A 74 14.67 15.23 6.37
CA LYS A 74 14.42 16.63 6.02
C LYS A 74 14.43 17.52 7.27
N ASP A 75 13.81 17.06 8.36
CA ASP A 75 13.73 17.80 9.61
C ASP A 75 15.11 17.94 10.27
N THR A 76 15.92 16.87 10.27
CA THR A 76 17.31 16.93 10.73
C THR A 76 18.17 17.87 9.87
N ARG A 77 18.02 17.85 8.54
CA ARG A 77 18.78 18.74 7.64
C ARG A 77 18.38 20.21 7.79
N MET A 78 17.10 20.50 8.03
CA MET A 78 16.65 21.87 8.30
C MET A 78 17.18 22.36 9.65
N ASN A 79 17.20 21.51 10.67
CA ASN A 79 17.75 21.85 11.98
C ASN A 79 19.27 22.15 11.92
N ILE A 80 20.05 21.31 11.22
CA ILE A 80 21.49 21.56 11.01
C ILE A 80 21.72 22.87 10.24
N ARG A 81 20.95 23.12 9.17
CA ARG A 81 21.09 24.35 8.37
C ARG A 81 20.77 25.61 9.18
N PHE A 82 19.83 25.53 10.12
CA PHE A 82 19.51 26.62 11.03
C PHE A 82 20.66 26.91 12.00
N ILE A 83 21.28 25.87 12.57
CA ILE A 83 22.42 26.02 13.51
C ILE A 83 23.64 26.62 12.82
N LEU A 84 23.93 26.22 11.56
CA LEU A 84 25.11 26.70 10.82
C LEU A 84 24.97 28.13 10.29
N ASN A 85 23.75 28.65 10.15
CA ASN A 85 23.49 30.01 9.65
C ASN A 85 23.34 31.07 10.75
N ASN A 86 23.39 30.70 12.03
CA ASN A 86 23.23 31.60 13.18
C ASN A 86 24.53 31.78 14.00
N ASN A 87 25.70 31.50 13.41
CA ASN A 87 27.02 31.83 13.96
C ASN A 87 27.77 32.78 13.04
#